data_AF-A0A949XQK2-F1
#
_entry.id   AF-A0A949XQK2-F1
#
_cell.length_a   1.000
_cell.length_b   1.000
_cell.length_c   1.000
_cell.angle_alpha   90.00
_cell.angle_beta   90.00
_cell.angle_gamma   90.00
#
_symmetry.space_group_name_H-M   'P 1'
#
loop_
_entity.id
_entity.type
_entity.pdbx_description
1 polymer ?
#
loop_
_entity_poly.entity_id
_entity_poly.type
_entity_poly.pdbx_seq_one_letter_code
_entity_poly.pdbx_strand_id
1 'polypeptide(L)' 'VALSFNSDLGDSWEWADDPEYPEQYSALGIRIGINYIVYSMTH' A
#
# COMPACT_ATOMS: atom_id res chain seq x y z
N VAL A 1 -8.88 13.42 -3.77
CA VAL A 1 -7.68 13.10 -4.59
C VAL A 1 -6.55 12.75 -3.62
N ALA A 2 -5.89 11.61 -3.81
CA ALA A 2 -4.74 11.17 -3.00
C ALA A 2 -3.51 10.97 -3.91
N LEU A 3 -2.32 11.30 -3.41
CA LEU A 3 -1.04 11.21 -4.13
C LEU A 3 0.00 10.60 -3.19
N SER A 4 0.71 9.59 -3.68
CA SER A 4 1.83 8.96 -2.96
C SER A 4 3.10 9.16 -3.77
N PHE A 5 3.86 10.21 -3.43
CA PHE A 5 5.02 10.61 -4.22
C PHE A 5 6.21 9.69 -3.96
N ASN A 6 6.74 9.07 -5.01
CA ASN A 6 7.95 8.24 -4.99
C ASN A 6 7.97 7.13 -3.91
N SER A 7 6.79 6.59 -3.57
CA SER A 7 6.65 5.59 -2.49
C SER A 7 6.20 4.20 -3.00
N ASP A 8 6.13 4.04 -4.32
CA ASP A 8 5.75 2.82 -5.05
C ASP A 8 4.84 1.85 -4.28
N LEU A 9 3.63 2.33 -3.93
CA LEU A 9 2.70 1.52 -3.17
C LEU A 9 2.22 0.29 -3.95
N GLY A 10 2.33 0.30 -5.29
CA GLY A 10 1.98 -0.82 -6.14
C GLY A 10 2.90 -2.02 -5.92
N ASP A 11 4.21 -1.78 -5.91
CA ASP A 11 5.22 -2.81 -5.63
C ASP A 11 4.95 -3.53 -4.30
N SER A 12 4.57 -2.78 -3.26
CA SER A 12 4.27 -3.37 -1.95
C SER A 12 3.13 -4.39 -1.98
N TRP A 13 2.23 -4.33 -2.98
CA TRP A 13 1.13 -5.27 -3.16
C TRP A 13 1.50 -6.38 -4.13
N GLU A 14 2.27 -6.08 -5.17
CA GLU A 14 2.74 -7.05 -6.16
C GLU A 14 3.64 -8.12 -5.53
N TRP A 15 4.54 -7.70 -4.63
CA TRP A 15 5.56 -8.56 -4.02
C TRP A 15 5.18 -9.04 -2.61
N ALA A 16 3.90 -8.95 -2.23
CA ALA A 16 3.46 -9.24 -0.87
C ALA A 16 3.68 -10.69 -0.40
N ASP A 17 3.77 -11.65 -1.33
CA ASP A 17 3.97 -13.07 -1.06
C ASP A 17 5.35 -13.58 -1.54
N ASP A 18 6.25 -12.65 -1.89
CA ASP A 18 7.62 -12.99 -2.27
C ASP A 18 8.49 -13.15 -1.01
N PRO A 19 9.16 -14.30 -0.82
CA PRO A 19 9.98 -14.56 0.36
C PRO A 19 11.22 -13.66 0.49
N GLU A 20 11.67 -13.02 -0.60
CA GLU A 20 12.80 -12.10 -0.62
C GLU A 20 12.38 -10.64 -0.37
N TYR A 21 11.08 -10.32 -0.51
CA TYR A 21 10.57 -8.99 -0.25
C TYR A 21 10.30 -8.76 1.25
N PRO A 22 10.78 -7.65 1.85
CA PRO A 22 10.54 -7.43 3.27
C PRO A 22 9.05 -7.18 3.59
N GLU A 23 8.42 -8.14 4.26
CA GLU A 23 6.98 -8.15 4.61
C GLU A 23 6.49 -6.84 5.25
N GLN A 24 7.32 -6.19 6.07
CA GLN A 24 6.97 -4.93 6.74
C GLN A 24 6.56 -3.81 5.75
N TYR A 25 7.15 -3.79 4.55
CA TYR A 25 6.84 -2.78 3.53
C TYR A 25 5.53 -3.11 2.81
N SER A 26 5.27 -4.39 2.52
CA SER A 26 3.99 -4.87 1.96
C SER A 26 2.84 -4.61 2.94
N ALA A 27 3.04 -4.93 4.22
CA ALA A 27 2.06 -4.68 5.27
C ALA A 27 1.74 -3.17 5.42
N LEU A 28 2.75 -2.31 5.32
CA LEU A 28 2.56 -0.85 5.36
C LEU A 28 1.75 -0.36 4.16
N GLY A 29 2.13 -0.77 2.94
CA GLY A 29 1.45 -0.32 1.72
C GLY A 29 0.00 -0.79 1.64
N ILE A 30 -0.30 -2.01 2.09
CA ILE A 30 -1.68 -2.53 2.21
C ILE A 30 -2.51 -1.65 3.16
N ARG A 31 -1.98 -1.30 4.34
CA ARG A 31 -2.68 -0.42 5.28
C ARG A 31 -2.96 0.95 4.70
N ILE A 32 -2.00 1.54 3.99
CA ILE A 32 -2.17 2.85 3.35
C ILE A 32 -3.27 2.79 2.28
N GLY A 33 -3.25 1.79 1.40
CA GLY A 33 -4.26 1.69 0.35
C GLY A 33 -5.66 1.41 0.91
N ILE A 34 -5.80 0.56 1.94
CA ILE A 34 -7.07 0.35 2.64
C ILE A 34 -7.58 1.66 3.25
N ASN A 35 -6.70 2.43 3.91
CA ASN A 35 -7.09 3.72 4.49
C ASN A 35 -7.59 4.71 3.42
N TYR A 36 -6.97 4.73 2.24
CA TYR A 36 -7.43 5.57 1.14
C TYR A 36 -8.80 5.14 0.62
N ILE A 37 -9.04 3.84 0.49
CA ILE A 37 -10.35 3.30 0.10
C ILE A 37 -11.41 3.72 1.12
N VAL A 38 -11.19 3.44 2.41
CA VAL A 38 -12.13 3.81 3.49
C VAL A 38 -12.36 5.31 3.53
N TYR A 39 -11.32 6.12 3.41
CA TYR A 39 -11.43 7.57 3.37
C TYR A 39 -12.33 8.00 2.21
N SER A 40 -12.08 7.51 0.99
CA SER A 40 -12.88 7.87 -0.19
C SER A 40 -14.35 7.41 -0.14
N MET A 41 -14.66 6.41 0.67
CA MET A 41 -16.04 5.96 0.89
C MET A 41 -16.75 6.75 2.00
N THR A 42 -16.02 7.50 2.81
CA THR A 42 -16.56 8.20 3.99
C THR A 42 -16.47 9.72 3.89
N HIS A 43 -15.62 10.26 3.02
CA HIS A 43 -15.33 11.69 2.82
C HIS A 43 -15.10 11.99 1.34
#